data_AF-A0A344SAA8-F1
#
_entry.id   AF-A0A344SAA8-F1
#
_cell.length_a   1.000
_cell.length_b   1.000
_cell.length_c   1.000
_cell.angle_alpha   90.00
_cell.angle_beta   90.00
_cell.angle_gamma   90.00
#
_symmetry.space_group_name_H-M   'P 1'
#
loop_
_entity.id
_entity.type
_entity.pdbx_description
1 polymer ?
#
loop_
_entity_poly.entity_id
_entity_poly.type
_entity_poly.pdbx_seq_one_letter_code
_entity_poly.pdbx_strand_id
1 'polypeptide(L)'
;MGTPVKFARTAPDFVFELDQLVDIRISDEWGQVKARSQYASGENQYLIHYQAADKCARSEWFGESELEAAYDDRYPGCPVFAPVELPEGAKAEDYPQ
;
A
#
# COMPACT_ATOMS: atom_id res chain seq x y z
N MET A 1 -32.78 16.98 6.11
CA MET A 1 -32.08 16.17 5.10
C MET A 1 -31.12 17.10 4.37
N GLY A 2 -29.82 17.04 4.65
CA GLY A 2 -28.84 17.93 4.04
C GLY A 2 -28.57 17.52 2.59
N THR A 3 -28.53 18.48 1.68
CA THR A 3 -28.16 18.24 0.27
C THR A 3 -26.76 17.64 0.21
N PRO A 4 -26.52 16.52 -0.49
CA PRO A 4 -25.17 15.99 -0.65
C PRO A 4 -24.35 17.00 -1.43
N VAL A 5 -23.18 17.34 -0.89
CA VAL A 5 -22.20 18.20 -1.56
C VAL A 5 -21.76 17.49 -2.84
N LYS A 6 -21.98 18.14 -3.99
CA LYS A 6 -21.54 17.65 -5.29
C LYS A 6 -20.19 18.26 -5.61
N PHE A 7 -19.13 17.45 -5.58
CA PHE A 7 -17.81 17.86 -6.05
C PHE A 7 -17.75 17.71 -7.58
N ALA A 8 -17.09 18.65 -8.26
CA ALA A 8 -16.96 18.63 -9.71
C ALA A 8 -16.06 17.49 -10.23
N ARG A 9 -15.24 16.90 -9.35
CA ARG A 9 -14.35 15.78 -9.65
C ARG A 9 -14.29 14.86 -8.43
N THR A 10 -14.45 13.57 -8.66
CA THR A 10 -14.21 12.55 -7.64
C THR A 10 -12.71 12.33 -7.51
N ALA A 11 -12.24 12.21 -6.27
CA ALA A 11 -10.91 11.70 -5.96
C ALA A 11 -10.73 10.32 -6.62
N PRO A 12 -9.60 10.03 -7.31
CA PRO A 12 -9.30 8.67 -7.72
C PRO A 12 -9.26 7.73 -6.51
N ASP A 13 -9.68 6.49 -6.71
CA ASP A 13 -9.50 5.42 -5.74
C ASP A 13 -8.01 5.11 -5.59
N PHE A 14 -7.60 4.62 -4.42
CA PHE A 14 -6.24 4.17 -4.17
C PHE A 14 -6.09 2.71 -4.60
N VAL A 15 -5.07 2.41 -5.40
CA VAL A 15 -4.72 1.05 -5.81
C VAL A 15 -4.11 0.24 -4.67
N PHE A 16 -3.31 0.88 -3.81
CA PHE A 16 -2.69 0.22 -2.67
C PHE A 16 -3.35 0.59 -1.34
N GLU A 17 -3.37 -0.36 -0.42
CA GLU A 17 -3.91 -0.23 0.92
C GLU A 17 -2.84 0.14 1.94
N LEU A 18 -3.27 0.68 3.10
CA LEU A 18 -2.35 0.90 4.20
C LEU A 18 -1.85 -0.44 4.74
N ASP A 19 -0.60 -0.47 5.16
CA ASP A 19 0.12 -1.64 5.64
C ASP A 19 0.31 -2.75 4.59
N GLN A 20 -0.12 -2.55 3.34
CA GLN A 20 0.23 -3.42 2.22
C GLN A 20 1.74 -3.36 1.93
N LEU A 21 2.33 -4.49 1.57
CA LEU A 21 3.68 -4.58 1.04
C LEU A 21 3.68 -4.36 -0.47
N VAL A 22 4.62 -3.54 -0.91
CA VAL A 22 4.80 -3.18 -2.31
C VAL A 22 6.28 -3.25 -2.68
N ASP A 23 6.55 -3.60 -3.93
CA ASP A 23 7.87 -3.56 -4.54
C ASP A 23 8.09 -2.21 -5.23
N ILE A 24 9.26 -1.62 -5.00
CA ILE A 24 9.72 -0.41 -5.67
C ILE A 24 10.37 -0.85 -6.98
N ARG A 25 9.72 -0.52 -8.11
CA ARG A 25 10.05 -1.07 -9.43
C ARG A 25 11.49 -0.86 -9.90
N ILE A 26 12.13 0.23 -9.50
CA ILE A 26 13.46 0.60 -9.99
C ILE A 26 14.61 -0.03 -9.19
N SER A 27 14.37 -0.37 -7.92
CA SER A 27 15.40 -0.86 -7.02
C SER A 27 15.23 -2.31 -6.59
N ASP A 28 14.11 -2.95 -6.95
CA ASP A 28 13.71 -4.28 -6.47
C ASP A 28 13.69 -4.35 -4.92
N GLU A 29 13.51 -3.20 -4.26
CA GLU A 29 13.36 -3.10 -2.81
C GLU A 29 11.89 -3.16 -2.45
N TRP A 30 11.55 -3.92 -1.41
CA TRP A 30 10.17 -4.03 -0.92
C TRP A 30 9.98 -3.19 0.35
N GLY A 31 8.78 -2.67 0.51
CA GLY A 31 8.43 -1.83 1.65
C GLY A 31 6.94 -1.82 1.94
N GLN A 32 6.59 -1.17 3.03
CA GLN A 32 5.24 -1.09 3.56
C GLN A 32 4.62 0.27 3.28
N VAL A 33 3.40 0.30 2.76
CA VAL A 33 2.61 1.53 2.62
C VAL A 33 2.23 2.06 4.00
N LYS A 34 2.77 3.21 4.42
CA LYS A 34 2.44 3.88 5.69
C LYS A 34 1.46 5.02 5.55
N ALA A 35 1.40 5.66 4.38
CA ALA A 35 0.45 6.73 4.11
C ALA A 35 0.07 6.77 2.64
N ARG A 36 -1.09 7.38 2.37
CA ARG A 36 -1.62 7.61 1.02
C ARG A 36 -2.00 9.07 0.89
N SER A 37 -1.69 9.66 -0.27
CA SER A 37 -1.94 11.07 -0.55
C SER A 37 -2.42 11.26 -1.98
N GLN A 38 -3.19 12.32 -2.20
CA GLN A 38 -3.65 12.76 -3.50
C GLN A 38 -3.23 14.20 -3.74
N TYR A 39 -2.79 14.46 -4.96
CA TYR A 39 -2.39 15.78 -5.40
C TYR A 39 -3.46 16.34 -6.35
N ALA A 40 -3.59 17.67 -6.40
CA ALA A 40 -4.57 18.35 -7.28
C ALA A 40 -4.35 18.01 -8.77
N SER A 41 -3.12 17.65 -9.14
CA SER A 41 -2.75 17.17 -10.47
C SER A 41 -1.67 16.11 -10.31
N GLY A 42 -1.88 14.93 -10.87
CA GLY A 42 -0.98 13.78 -10.76
C GLY A 42 -1.72 12.50 -10.37
N GLU A 43 -0.93 11.45 -10.20
CA GLU A 43 -1.35 10.15 -9.68
C GLU A 43 -1.40 10.13 -8.14
N ASN A 44 -1.97 9.06 -7.59
CA ASN A 44 -1.90 8.79 -6.17
C ASN A 44 -0.45 8.60 -5.72
N GLN A 45 -0.16 9.05 -4.50
CA GLN A 45 1.16 8.99 -3.91
C GLN A 45 1.12 8.17 -2.63
N TYR A 46 2.17 7.38 -2.41
CA TYR A 46 2.25 6.42 -1.32
C TYR A 46 3.56 6.63 -0.57
N LEU A 47 3.49 6.76 0.75
CA LEU A 47 4.68 6.81 1.60
C LEU A 47 5.08 5.38 1.93
N ILE A 48 6.21 4.94 1.40
CA ILE A 48 6.71 3.58 1.59
C ILE A 48 7.81 3.61 2.65
N HIS A 49 7.66 2.79 3.68
CA HIS A 49 8.73 2.50 4.64
C HIS A 49 9.44 1.22 4.22
N TYR A 50 10.73 1.30 3.92
CA TYR A 50 11.49 0.21 3.34
C TYR A 50 12.91 0.16 3.89
N GLN A 51 13.57 -1.00 3.75
CA GLN A 51 14.99 -1.13 4.02
C GLN A 51 15.75 -0.88 2.71
N ALA A 52 16.54 0.18 2.67
CA ALA A 52 17.37 0.47 1.52
C ALA A 52 18.57 -0.51 1.41
N ALA A 53 19.24 -0.53 0.25
CA ALA A 53 20.38 -1.41 -0.04
C ALA A 53 21.55 -1.30 0.97
N ASP A 54 21.70 -0.12 1.61
CA ASP A 54 22.66 0.14 2.69
C ASP A 54 22.23 -0.42 4.06
N LYS A 55 21.12 -1.17 4.10
CA LYS A 55 20.47 -1.73 5.29
C LYS A 55 19.88 -0.68 6.25
N CYS A 56 19.75 0.57 5.80
CA CYS A 56 19.08 1.61 6.58
C CYS A 56 17.57 1.60 6.32
N ALA A 57 16.78 1.83 7.37
CA ALA A 57 15.35 2.07 7.23
C ALA A 57 15.12 3.49 6.66
N ARG A 58 14.30 3.60 5.61
CA ARG A 58 13.93 4.87 4.97
C ARG A 58 12.43 4.95 4.77
N SER A 59 11.94 6.18 4.65
CA SER A 59 10.55 6.45 4.29
C SER A 59 10.52 7.52 3.20
N GLU A 60 9.97 7.18 2.04
CA GLU A 60 9.92 8.07 0.88
C GLU A 60 8.60 7.96 0.13
N TRP A 61 8.20 9.04 -0.54
CA TRP A 61 6.98 9.10 -1.33
C TRP A 61 7.25 8.62 -2.75
N PHE A 62 6.41 7.71 -3.23
CA PHE A 62 6.43 7.17 -4.58
C PHE A 62 5.06 7.34 -5.24
N GLY A 63 5.08 7.59 -6.55
CA GLY A 63 3.89 7.54 -7.38
C GLY A 63 3.36 6.12 -7.53
N GLU A 64 2.05 6.00 -7.78
CA GLU A 64 1.38 4.73 -8.05
C GLU A 64 2.09 3.88 -9.12
N SER A 65 2.62 4.53 -10.15
CA SER A 65 3.27 3.90 -11.31
C SER A 65 4.66 3.33 -10.98
N GLU A 66 5.26 3.76 -9.88
CA GLU A 66 6.59 3.33 -9.41
C GLU A 66 6.54 2.09 -8.52
N LEU A 67 5.32 1.67 -8.14
CA LEU A 67 5.08 0.59 -7.21
C LEU A 67 4.37 -0.59 -7.86
N GLU A 68 4.61 -1.77 -7.31
CA GLU A 68 3.88 -2.99 -7.65
C GLU A 68 3.45 -3.69 -6.36
N ALA A 69 2.28 -4.33 -6.36
CA ALA A 69 1.83 -5.08 -5.20
C ALA A 69 2.74 -6.31 -5.00
N ALA A 70 3.27 -6.49 -3.80
CA ALA A 70 4.02 -7.70 -3.48
C ALA A 70 3.03 -8.86 -3.30
N TYR A 71 3.32 -10.00 -3.93
CA TYR A 71 2.55 -11.23 -3.80
C TYR A 71 3.42 -12.31 -3.17
N ASP A 72 2.85 -13.10 -2.24
CA ASP A 72 3.53 -14.28 -1.70
C ASP A 72 3.14 -15.50 -2.56
N ASP A 73 4.13 -16.25 -3.04
CA ASP A 73 3.89 -17.47 -3.85
C ASP A 73 3.01 -18.51 -3.14
N ARG A 74 2.92 -18.48 -1.79
CA ARG A 74 2.06 -19.36 -1.01
C ARG A 74 0.57 -18.98 -1.11
N TYR A 75 0.27 -17.75 -1.52
CA TYR A 75 -1.09 -17.21 -1.65
C TYR A 75 -1.23 -16.40 -2.96
N PRO A 76 -1.21 -17.08 -4.11
CA PRO A 76 -1.27 -16.41 -5.41
C PRO A 76 -2.54 -15.56 -5.55
N GLY A 77 -2.37 -14.29 -5.92
CA GLY A 77 -3.46 -13.34 -6.12
C GLY A 77 -3.87 -12.54 -4.88
N CYS A 78 -3.31 -12.83 -3.69
CA CYS A 78 -3.52 -12.02 -2.50
C CYS A 78 -2.30 -11.13 -2.24
N PRO A 79 -2.45 -9.79 -2.22
CA PRO A 79 -1.35 -8.91 -1.87
C PRO A 79 -0.91 -9.15 -0.42
N VAL A 80 0.40 -9.11 -0.18
CA VAL A 80 0.95 -9.30 1.16
C VAL A 80 0.75 -8.04 1.98
N PHE A 81 0.30 -8.18 3.21
CA PHE A 81 0.30 -7.10 4.19
C PHE A 81 1.41 -7.33 5.20
N ALA A 82 1.98 -6.25 5.71
CA ALA A 82 2.98 -6.32 6.76
C ALA A 82 2.44 -7.15 7.94
N PRO A 83 3.29 -7.93 8.62
CA PRO A 83 2.84 -8.75 9.73
C PRO A 83 2.21 -7.84 10.79
N VAL A 84 0.89 -7.91 10.90
CA VAL A 84 0.22 -7.61 12.16
C VAL A 84 0.68 -8.72 13.08
N GLU A 85 1.44 -8.40 14.14
CA GLU A 85 1.59 -9.34 15.25
C GLU A 85 0.18 -9.70 15.70
N LEU A 86 -0.26 -10.90 15.29
CA LEU A 86 -1.54 -11.43 15.72
C LEU A 86 -1.41 -11.59 17.24
N PRO A 87 -2.32 -10.99 18.05
CA PRO A 87 -2.29 -11.19 19.49
C PRO A 87 -2.31 -12.69 19.77
N GLU A 88 -1.58 -13.12 20.81
CA GLU A 88 -1.37 -14.55 21.11
C GLU A 88 -2.73 -15.30 21.11
N GLY A 89 -2.93 -16.15 20.08
CA GLY A 89 -4.17 -16.91 19.88
C GLY A 89 -5.07 -16.48 18.70
N ALA A 90 -4.79 -15.38 18.00
CA ALA A 90 -5.55 -15.00 16.81
C ALA A 90 -5.11 -15.84 15.60
N LYS A 91 -6.06 -16.59 15.03
CA LYS A 91 -5.89 -17.27 13.74
C LYS A 91 -6.36 -16.31 12.64
N ALA A 92 -5.54 -16.12 11.60
CA ALA A 92 -6.01 -15.47 10.38
C ALA A 92 -7.18 -16.29 9.84
N GLU A 93 -8.38 -15.71 9.82
CA GLU A 93 -9.52 -16.32 9.15
C GLU A 93 -9.24 -16.29 7.65
N ASP A 94 -9.24 -17.47 7.04
CA ASP A 94 -9.14 -17.66 5.60
C ASP A 94 -10.34 -16.97 4.95
N TYR A 95 -10.08 -15.96 4.13
CA TYR A 95 -11.12 -15.23 3.42
C TYR A 95 -11.75 -16.19 2.39
N PRO A 96 -13.09 -16.36 2.35
CA PRO A 96 -13.70 -17.27 1.40
C PRO A 96 -13.43 -16.80 -0.04
N GLN A 97 -12.91 -17.73 -0.86
CA GLN A 97 -12.67 -17.59 -2.30
C GLN A 97 -13.93 -17.20 -3.08
#